data_AF-A0A1H2GQX6-F1
#
_entry.id   AF-A0A1H2GQX6-F1
#
_cell.length_a   1.000
_cell.length_b   1.000
_cell.length_c   1.000
_cell.angle_alpha   90.00
_cell.angle_beta   90.00
_cell.angle_gamma   90.00
#
_symmetry.space_group_name_H-M   'P 1'
#
loop_
_entity.id
_entity.type
_entity.pdbx_description
1 polymer ?
#
loop_
_entity_poly.entity_id
_entity_poly.type
_entity_poly.pdbx_seq_one_letter_code
_entity_poly.pdbx_strand_id
1 'polypeptide(L)'
;METDDERTVPLELGTVGPPSADDDDAENSRPIPRWRLWTGLGAALVVGAVVGIVANNARNDAAEYAEVGLVRGTVDVEFGSPLSSNAQRLSINLVNTGPRELEILEVDVDGFTSVPNPDGEDRPVSVAPGEWVRVDATVESDCDTRPPGTLQVNVRTGSGERTVAVAGQPGDDQLIWAWQTGCDTAGGTGVFIGDTRTISADASGARIVLPVTNGADEPLTVTTMETTTPGFAMTTDPLPVDVEAGATVQVETVWTVTDCEAAARFAEATVAVNIHNESMDTRVSQPLDNTTLIELVRLSVRVCET
;
A
#
# COMPACT_ATOMS: atom_id res chain seq x y z
N MET A 1 65.32 -22.85 26.27
CA MET A 1 64.35 -22.18 25.37
C MET A 1 63.10 -23.02 25.49
N GLU A 2 62.36 -22.72 26.56
CA GLU A 2 61.24 -23.50 27.07
C GLU A 2 59.92 -22.98 26.50
N THR A 3 59.00 -23.91 26.41
CA THR A 3 57.71 -23.92 25.71
C THR A 3 56.59 -23.23 26.48
N ASP A 4 55.69 -22.60 25.71
CA ASP A 4 54.34 -22.17 26.09
C ASP A 4 53.50 -23.28 26.74
N ASP A 5 52.76 -22.94 27.80
CA ASP A 5 51.47 -23.56 28.15
C ASP A 5 50.63 -22.57 28.98
N GLU A 6 49.78 -21.79 28.31
CA GLU A 6 48.75 -20.95 28.94
C GLU A 6 47.48 -21.78 29.20
N ARG A 7 47.22 -22.14 30.46
CA ARG A 7 45.87 -22.52 30.95
C ARG A 7 45.58 -22.03 32.38
N THR A 8 44.75 -21.00 32.45
CA THR A 8 43.60 -20.82 33.36
C THR A 8 43.72 -21.29 34.82
N VAL A 9 43.94 -20.33 35.73
CA VAL A 9 43.68 -20.48 37.17
C VAL A 9 42.36 -19.75 37.51
N PRO A 10 41.37 -20.39 38.18
CA PRO A 10 40.12 -19.75 38.56
C PRO A 10 40.31 -18.75 39.72
N LEU A 11 39.59 -17.62 39.68
CA LEU A 11 39.57 -16.61 40.75
C LEU A 11 38.92 -17.16 42.05
N GLU A 12 39.67 -17.06 43.15
CA GLU A 12 39.20 -17.32 44.52
C GLU A 12 38.23 -16.22 45.00
N LEU A 13 37.01 -16.62 45.40
CA LEU A 13 36.09 -15.76 46.13
C LEU A 13 36.33 -15.96 47.64
N GLY A 14 36.87 -14.92 48.28
CA GLY A 14 37.18 -14.88 49.70
C GLY A 14 35.93 -15.09 50.58
N THR A 15 36.09 -15.98 51.56
CA THR A 15 35.12 -16.28 52.62
C THR A 15 34.98 -15.12 53.60
N VAL A 16 33.77 -14.62 53.79
CA VAL A 16 33.44 -13.66 54.87
C VAL A 16 33.21 -14.44 56.15
N GLY A 17 34.13 -14.30 57.12
CA GLY A 17 34.00 -14.87 58.46
C GLY A 17 32.94 -14.16 59.31
N PRO A 18 32.44 -14.82 60.37
CA PRO A 18 31.44 -14.22 61.26
C PRO A 18 32.09 -13.12 62.11
N PRO A 19 31.37 -12.04 62.46
CA PRO A 19 31.90 -11.00 63.33
C PRO A 19 32.05 -11.53 64.76
N SER A 20 33.27 -11.42 65.27
CA SER A 20 33.58 -11.52 66.71
C SER A 20 32.87 -10.41 67.47
N ALA A 21 32.32 -10.77 68.62
CA ALA A 21 31.79 -9.84 69.61
C ALA A 21 32.93 -9.19 70.40
N ASP A 22 32.76 -7.92 70.77
CA ASP A 22 33.06 -7.40 72.11
C ASP A 22 32.33 -6.04 72.30
N ASP A 23 31.49 -6.01 73.34
CA ASP A 23 31.16 -4.92 74.30
C ASP A 23 30.55 -3.59 73.78
N ASP A 24 29.53 -2.97 74.38
CA ASP A 24 28.93 -3.03 75.72
C ASP A 24 27.50 -2.42 75.69
N ASP A 25 26.78 -2.57 76.81
CA ASP A 25 25.65 -1.75 77.31
C ASP A 25 24.19 -2.00 76.87
N ALA A 26 23.51 -2.71 77.77
CA ALA A 26 22.29 -2.32 78.51
C ALA A 26 20.92 -2.05 77.80
N GLU A 27 19.91 -2.61 78.48
CA GLU A 27 18.48 -2.23 78.52
C GLU A 27 17.46 -3.01 77.67
N ASN A 28 16.71 -3.85 78.42
CA ASN A 28 15.28 -4.13 78.28
C ASN A 28 14.71 -4.32 76.87
N SER A 29 14.66 -5.56 76.39
CA SER A 29 13.71 -5.96 75.35
C SER A 29 13.29 -7.41 75.50
N ARG A 30 11.98 -7.61 75.75
CA ARG A 30 11.33 -8.93 75.80
C ARG A 30 11.60 -9.68 74.48
N PRO A 31 11.86 -11.00 74.51
CA PRO A 31 12.10 -11.77 73.30
C PRO A 31 10.80 -11.85 72.48
N ILE A 32 10.78 -11.23 71.31
CA ILE A 32 9.70 -11.37 70.35
C ILE A 32 9.80 -12.79 69.76
N PRO A 33 8.74 -13.61 69.85
CA PRO A 33 8.80 -15.00 69.40
C PRO A 33 9.01 -15.07 67.88
N ARG A 34 10.08 -15.77 67.47
CA ARG A 34 10.56 -15.92 66.08
C ARG A 34 9.49 -16.35 65.07
N TRP A 35 8.42 -17.02 65.50
CA TRP A 35 7.22 -17.33 64.70
C TRP A 35 6.63 -16.09 64.00
N ARG A 36 6.61 -14.93 64.67
CA ARG A 36 5.92 -13.73 64.14
C ARG A 36 6.66 -13.09 62.97
N LEU A 37 7.97 -13.32 62.85
CA LEU A 37 8.74 -12.90 61.68
C LEU A 37 8.38 -13.73 60.43
N TRP A 38 8.14 -15.02 60.57
CA TRP A 38 7.84 -15.92 59.45
C TRP A 38 6.41 -15.74 58.90
N THR A 39 5.47 -15.36 59.75
CA THR A 39 4.09 -15.10 59.34
C THR A 39 3.94 -13.82 58.52
N GLY A 40 4.78 -12.80 58.77
CA GLY A 40 4.84 -11.60 57.93
C GLY A 40 5.42 -11.87 56.52
N LEU A 41 6.43 -12.72 56.43
CA LEU A 41 7.07 -13.10 55.16
C LEU A 41 6.14 -13.96 54.29
N GLY A 42 5.34 -14.84 54.89
CA GLY A 42 4.32 -15.63 54.18
C GLY A 42 3.16 -14.79 53.65
N ALA A 43 2.69 -13.79 54.42
CA ALA A 43 1.61 -12.90 53.99
C ALA A 43 2.01 -11.99 52.82
N ALA A 44 3.25 -11.47 52.82
CA ALA A 44 3.78 -10.67 51.71
C ALA A 44 3.92 -11.48 50.42
N LEU A 45 4.27 -12.77 50.52
CA LEU A 45 4.43 -13.65 49.36
C LEU A 45 3.09 -14.02 48.73
N VAL A 46 2.04 -14.23 49.54
CA VAL A 46 0.68 -14.50 49.05
C VAL A 46 0.07 -13.26 48.40
N VAL A 47 0.23 -12.07 48.98
CA VAL A 47 -0.21 -10.81 48.35
C VAL A 47 0.56 -10.52 47.06
N GLY A 48 1.89 -10.75 47.05
CA GLY A 48 2.72 -10.62 45.86
C GLY A 48 2.34 -11.61 44.74
N ALA A 49 1.97 -12.85 45.08
CA ALA A 49 1.54 -13.84 44.11
C ALA A 49 0.15 -13.52 43.51
N VAL A 50 -0.79 -13.02 44.31
CA VAL A 50 -2.13 -12.62 43.81
C VAL A 50 -2.04 -11.37 42.92
N VAL A 51 -1.26 -10.35 43.32
CA VAL A 51 -1.02 -9.16 42.49
C VAL A 51 -0.23 -9.52 41.23
N GLY A 52 0.75 -10.42 41.33
CA GLY A 52 1.53 -10.90 40.19
C GLY A 52 0.70 -11.66 39.17
N ILE A 53 -0.27 -12.48 39.60
CA ILE A 53 -1.19 -13.20 38.71
C ILE A 53 -2.14 -12.22 38.02
N VAL A 54 -2.70 -11.23 38.71
CA VAL A 54 -3.58 -10.23 38.09
C VAL A 54 -2.81 -9.32 37.13
N ALA A 55 -1.60 -8.89 37.48
CA ALA A 55 -0.75 -8.09 36.60
C ALA A 55 -0.27 -8.88 35.37
N ASN A 56 0.04 -10.18 35.53
CA ASN A 56 0.46 -11.04 34.42
C ASN A 56 -0.72 -11.41 33.50
N ASN A 57 -1.91 -11.63 34.06
CA ASN A 57 -3.11 -11.90 33.26
C ASN A 57 -3.60 -10.65 32.52
N ALA A 58 -3.53 -9.46 33.15
CA ALA A 58 -3.79 -8.20 32.46
C ALA A 58 -2.77 -7.90 31.35
N ARG A 59 -1.51 -8.34 31.50
CA ARG A 59 -0.47 -8.20 30.47
C ARG A 59 -0.67 -9.16 29.30
N ASN A 60 -1.19 -10.36 29.57
CA ASN A 60 -1.49 -11.37 28.55
C ASN A 60 -2.80 -11.03 27.81
N ASP A 61 -3.82 -10.55 28.52
CA ASP A 61 -5.05 -10.03 27.91
C ASP A 61 -4.74 -8.78 27.05
N ALA A 62 -3.92 -7.84 27.55
CA ALA A 62 -3.52 -6.66 26.78
C ALA A 62 -2.72 -6.99 25.51
N ALA A 63 -2.02 -8.12 25.45
CA ALA A 63 -1.34 -8.57 24.24
C ALA A 63 -2.34 -9.07 23.18
N GLU A 64 -3.39 -9.77 23.60
CA GLU A 64 -4.48 -10.24 22.71
C GLU A 64 -5.40 -9.08 22.27
N TYR A 65 -5.59 -8.05 23.11
CA TYR A 65 -6.28 -6.80 22.76
C TYR A 65 -5.47 -5.89 21.82
N ALA A 66 -4.16 -6.12 21.70
CA ALA A 66 -3.25 -5.30 20.93
C ALA A 66 -2.83 -5.94 19.59
N GLU A 67 -3.41 -7.05 19.14
CA GLU A 67 -3.00 -7.61 17.85
C GLU A 67 -3.80 -6.98 16.70
N VAL A 68 -3.15 -6.08 15.94
CA VAL A 68 -3.69 -5.62 14.64
C VAL A 68 -3.27 -6.63 13.61
N GLY A 69 -4.21 -7.45 13.15
CA GLY A 69 -4.04 -8.25 11.96
C GLY A 69 -4.48 -7.45 10.75
N LEU A 70 -3.59 -6.69 10.11
CA LEU A 70 -3.88 -6.08 8.82
C LEU A 70 -3.00 -6.72 7.75
N VAL A 71 -3.62 -7.04 6.61
CA VAL A 71 -2.93 -7.58 5.45
C VAL A 71 -3.27 -6.72 4.24
N ARG A 72 -2.26 -6.40 3.44
CA ARG A 72 -2.42 -5.72 2.16
C ARG A 72 -2.74 -6.71 1.04
N GLY A 73 -3.75 -6.35 0.24
CA GLY A 73 -4.10 -6.97 -1.03
C GLY A 73 -3.44 -6.24 -2.19
N THR A 74 -4.22 -5.94 -3.23
CA THR A 74 -3.75 -5.19 -4.40
C THR A 74 -3.66 -3.69 -4.12
N VAL A 75 -2.76 -3.02 -4.84
CA VAL A 75 -2.64 -1.57 -4.92
C VAL A 75 -2.89 -1.18 -6.37
N ASP A 76 -4.02 -0.54 -6.60
CA ASP A 76 -4.36 0.03 -7.90
C ASP A 76 -3.88 1.48 -7.96
N VAL A 77 -3.37 1.91 -9.12
CA VAL A 77 -2.83 3.26 -9.32
C VAL A 77 -3.65 3.97 -10.37
N GLU A 78 -4.25 5.09 -10.00
CA GLU A 78 -4.93 6.00 -10.92
C GLU A 78 -4.13 7.30 -11.01
N PHE A 79 -3.84 7.76 -12.22
CA PHE A 79 -3.18 9.05 -12.44
C PHE A 79 -4.25 10.13 -12.59
N GLY A 80 -4.15 11.21 -11.80
CA GLY A 80 -5.18 12.24 -11.72
C GLY A 80 -5.35 13.04 -13.02
N SER A 81 -6.58 13.51 -13.28
CA SER A 81 -6.88 14.51 -14.31
C SER A 81 -7.18 15.87 -13.65
N PRO A 82 -6.67 17.02 -14.14
CA PRO A 82 -5.78 17.18 -15.28
C PRO A 82 -4.33 16.75 -14.95
N LEU A 83 -3.68 16.16 -15.94
CA LEU A 83 -2.37 15.48 -15.89
C LEU A 83 -1.17 16.43 -15.69
N SER A 84 -1.40 17.63 -15.16
CA SER A 84 -0.36 18.59 -14.80
C SER A 84 0.16 18.40 -13.38
N SER A 85 -0.47 17.52 -12.57
CA SER A 85 0.05 17.14 -11.27
C SER A 85 0.72 15.78 -11.38
N ASN A 86 1.90 15.64 -10.77
CA ASN A 86 2.54 14.33 -10.55
C ASN A 86 1.78 13.47 -9.50
N ALA A 87 0.64 13.99 -9.02
CA ALA A 87 -0.23 13.34 -8.07
C ALA A 87 -0.93 12.12 -8.67
N GLN A 88 -0.88 11.04 -7.91
CA GLN A 88 -1.44 9.73 -8.18
C GLN A 88 -2.43 9.41 -7.06
N ARG A 89 -3.54 8.78 -7.41
CA ARG A 89 -4.44 8.17 -6.44
C ARG A 89 -4.08 6.69 -6.33
N LEU A 90 -3.54 6.31 -5.18
CA LEU A 90 -3.33 4.91 -4.81
C LEU A 90 -4.59 4.39 -4.14
N SER A 91 -5.14 3.32 -4.68
CA SER A 91 -6.25 2.59 -4.10
C SER A 91 -5.75 1.29 -3.50
N ILE A 92 -5.71 1.23 -2.18
CA ILE A 92 -5.07 0.15 -1.43
C ILE A 92 -6.15 -0.74 -0.82
N ASN A 93 -6.13 -2.02 -1.18
CA ASN A 93 -7.03 -3.00 -0.60
C ASN A 93 -6.43 -3.56 0.70
N LEU A 94 -7.19 -3.49 1.79
CA LEU A 94 -6.78 -3.94 3.11
C LEU A 94 -7.83 -4.90 3.69
N VAL A 95 -7.37 -5.92 4.41
CA VAL A 95 -8.25 -6.81 5.18
C VAL A 95 -7.78 -6.89 6.63
N ASN A 96 -8.73 -6.76 7.54
CA ASN A 96 -8.52 -7.00 8.96
C ASN A 96 -8.65 -8.49 9.26
N THR A 97 -7.53 -9.17 9.46
CA THR A 97 -7.45 -10.57 9.90
C THR A 97 -7.52 -10.73 11.42
N GLY A 98 -7.54 -9.60 12.15
CA GLY A 98 -7.72 -9.57 13.59
C GLY A 98 -9.17 -9.89 14.03
N PRO A 99 -9.38 -10.21 15.31
CA PRO A 99 -10.68 -10.64 15.82
C PRO A 99 -11.68 -9.49 16.08
N ARG A 100 -11.27 -8.23 15.91
CA ARG A 100 -12.02 -7.02 16.31
C ARG A 100 -12.01 -6.00 15.19
N GLU A 101 -13.10 -5.27 15.05
CA GLU A 101 -13.17 -4.11 14.16
C GLU A 101 -12.17 -3.02 14.58
N LEU A 102 -11.61 -2.32 13.59
CA LEU A 102 -10.71 -1.18 13.75
C LEU A 102 -11.09 -0.07 12.77
N GLU A 103 -10.64 1.15 13.02
CA GLU A 103 -10.75 2.25 12.07
C GLU A 103 -9.37 2.55 11.48
N ILE A 104 -9.28 2.71 10.17
CA ILE A 104 -8.10 3.27 9.50
C ILE A 104 -8.28 4.78 9.49
N LEU A 105 -7.32 5.49 10.08
CA LEU A 105 -7.30 6.95 10.14
C LEU A 105 -6.53 7.55 8.98
N GLU A 106 -5.39 6.96 8.65
CA GLU A 106 -4.46 7.45 7.63
C GLU A 106 -3.61 6.29 7.11
N VAL A 107 -3.23 6.37 5.85
CA VAL A 107 -2.25 5.47 5.23
C VAL A 107 -1.11 6.32 4.70
N ASP A 108 0.09 6.05 5.19
CA ASP A 108 1.33 6.65 4.76
C ASP A 108 2.18 5.60 4.04
N VAL A 109 2.81 6.00 2.94
CA VAL A 109 3.60 5.11 2.11
C VAL A 109 4.96 5.75 1.92
N ASP A 110 5.98 5.19 2.56
CA ASP A 110 7.38 5.60 2.37
C ASP A 110 7.71 5.67 0.88
N GLY A 111 8.42 6.73 0.45
CA GLY A 111 8.70 6.99 -0.96
C GLY A 111 7.58 7.73 -1.70
N PHE A 112 6.53 8.15 -1.00
CA PHE A 112 5.50 9.03 -1.53
C PHE A 112 5.23 10.18 -0.55
N THR A 113 4.84 11.34 -1.08
CA THR A 113 4.39 12.49 -0.31
C THR A 113 2.89 12.64 -0.47
N SER A 114 2.14 12.61 0.64
CA SER A 114 0.69 12.82 0.61
C SER A 114 0.33 14.21 0.11
N VAL A 115 -0.62 14.27 -0.83
CA VAL A 115 -1.16 15.51 -1.38
C VAL A 115 -2.61 15.64 -0.92
N PRO A 116 -3.07 16.84 -0.52
CA PRO A 116 -4.46 17.05 -0.14
C PRO A 116 -5.41 16.59 -1.26
N ASN A 117 -6.35 15.71 -0.92
CA ASN A 117 -7.35 15.26 -1.88
C ASN A 117 -8.34 16.42 -2.17
N PRO A 118 -8.41 16.94 -3.41
CA PRO A 118 -9.30 18.06 -3.72
C PRO A 118 -10.79 17.71 -3.61
N ASP A 119 -11.13 16.42 -3.70
CA ASP A 119 -12.52 15.92 -3.78
C ASP A 119 -13.01 15.23 -2.50
N GLY A 120 -12.17 15.09 -1.46
CA GLY A 120 -12.48 14.24 -0.31
C GLY A 120 -11.99 14.79 1.02
N GLU A 121 -12.83 14.67 2.05
CA GLU A 121 -12.38 14.72 3.44
C GLU A 121 -11.82 13.35 3.81
N ASP A 122 -10.58 13.29 4.32
CA ASP A 122 -9.99 12.09 4.91
C ASP A 122 -10.81 11.69 6.14
N ARG A 123 -11.75 10.79 5.93
CA ARG A 123 -12.63 10.26 6.99
C ARG A 123 -12.15 8.87 7.39
N PRO A 124 -12.18 8.56 8.71
CA PRO A 124 -11.86 7.22 9.17
C PRO A 124 -12.67 6.13 8.46
N VAL A 125 -12.00 5.04 8.08
CA VAL A 125 -12.61 3.89 7.40
C VAL A 125 -12.73 2.73 8.39
N SER A 126 -13.95 2.31 8.70
CA SER A 126 -14.22 1.15 9.55
C SER A 126 -13.90 -0.16 8.80
N VAL A 127 -13.19 -1.08 9.47
CA VAL A 127 -12.73 -2.34 8.89
C VAL A 127 -13.13 -3.51 9.79
N ALA A 128 -14.21 -4.19 9.41
CA ALA A 128 -14.68 -5.39 10.10
C ALA A 128 -13.73 -6.58 9.90
N PRO A 129 -13.66 -7.52 10.87
CA PRO A 129 -12.90 -8.76 10.70
C PRO A 129 -13.29 -9.54 9.44
N GLY A 130 -12.31 -9.88 8.62
CA GLY A 130 -12.45 -10.68 7.39
C GLY A 130 -13.01 -9.93 6.19
N GLU A 131 -13.26 -8.62 6.29
CA GLU A 131 -13.80 -7.80 5.20
C GLU A 131 -12.68 -7.03 4.50
N TRP A 132 -12.72 -7.04 3.16
CA TRP A 132 -11.85 -6.21 2.33
C TRP A 132 -12.41 -4.81 2.25
N VAL A 133 -11.57 -3.82 2.54
CA VAL A 133 -11.87 -2.40 2.36
C VAL A 133 -10.88 -1.78 1.38
N ARG A 134 -11.32 -0.75 0.67
CA ARG A 134 -10.48 0.08 -0.20
C ARG A 134 -10.22 1.39 0.52
N VAL A 135 -8.94 1.76 0.63
CA VAL A 135 -8.51 3.05 1.17
C VAL A 135 -7.76 3.78 0.06
N ASP A 136 -8.18 5.00 -0.22
CA ASP A 136 -7.56 5.82 -1.25
C ASP A 136 -6.60 6.82 -0.61
N ALA A 137 -5.42 6.97 -1.20
CA ALA A 137 -4.44 7.98 -0.83
C ALA A 137 -4.04 8.76 -2.08
N THR A 138 -4.09 10.09 -2.01
CA THR A 138 -3.56 10.94 -3.10
C THR A 138 -2.14 11.32 -2.75
N VAL A 139 -1.19 10.99 -3.62
CA VAL A 139 0.25 11.06 -3.32
C VAL A 139 1.07 11.48 -4.53
N GLU A 140 2.26 12.04 -4.30
CA GLU A 140 3.30 12.26 -5.30
C GLU A 140 4.50 11.37 -4.99
N SER A 141 5.14 10.77 -6.00
CA SER A 141 6.33 9.95 -5.75
C SER A 141 7.52 10.80 -5.31
N ASP A 142 8.17 10.42 -4.21
CA ASP A 142 9.45 10.98 -3.77
C ASP A 142 10.59 10.21 -4.43
N CYS A 143 11.16 10.77 -5.48
CA CYS A 143 12.16 10.08 -6.32
C CYS A 143 13.54 9.95 -5.69
N ASP A 144 13.75 10.59 -4.54
CA ASP A 144 14.96 10.40 -3.74
C ASP A 144 14.82 9.19 -2.79
N THR A 145 13.59 8.70 -2.55
CA THR A 145 13.30 7.65 -1.57
C THR A 145 12.53 6.49 -2.21
N ARG A 146 13.21 5.36 -2.44
CA ARG A 146 12.54 4.15 -2.92
C ARG A 146 11.68 3.51 -1.81
N PRO A 147 10.40 3.16 -2.06
CA PRO A 147 9.54 2.50 -1.08
C PRO A 147 10.10 1.11 -0.67
N PRO A 148 10.00 0.74 0.63
CA PRO A 148 10.39 -0.58 1.13
C PRO A 148 9.36 -1.68 0.82
N GLY A 149 8.23 -1.35 0.18
CA GLY A 149 7.15 -2.28 -0.12
C GLY A 149 6.15 -2.51 1.03
N THR A 150 6.33 -1.84 2.17
CA THR A 150 5.40 -1.82 3.32
C THR A 150 4.64 -0.50 3.40
N LEU A 151 3.43 -0.53 3.94
CA LEU A 151 2.61 0.64 4.27
C LEU A 151 2.74 0.97 5.76
N GLN A 152 2.67 2.24 6.15
CA GLN A 152 2.39 2.63 7.52
C GLN A 152 0.91 3.00 7.65
N VAL A 153 0.15 2.23 8.42
CA VAL A 153 -1.28 2.47 8.60
C VAL A 153 -1.54 2.95 10.03
N ASN A 154 -2.06 4.17 10.18
CA ASN A 154 -2.53 4.67 11.46
C ASN A 154 -3.93 4.14 11.71
N VAL A 155 -4.10 3.36 12.78
CA VAL A 155 -5.37 2.73 13.14
C VAL A 155 -5.84 3.17 14.51
N ARG A 156 -7.16 3.30 14.65
CA ARG A 156 -7.83 3.40 15.95
C ARG A 156 -8.45 2.06 16.30
N THR A 157 -8.14 1.60 17.50
CA THR A 157 -8.69 0.39 18.11
C THR A 157 -9.42 0.75 19.40
N GLY A 158 -10.15 -0.20 19.99
CA GLY A 158 -10.76 0.00 21.32
C GLY A 158 -9.75 0.34 22.43
N SER A 159 -8.46 0.06 22.22
CA SER A 159 -7.36 0.39 23.14
C SER A 159 -6.67 1.73 22.85
N GLY A 160 -7.02 2.42 21.76
CA GLY A 160 -6.39 3.68 21.34
C GLY A 160 -5.84 3.64 19.91
N GLU A 161 -5.10 4.70 19.56
CA GLU A 161 -4.49 4.91 18.24
C GLU A 161 -3.05 4.40 18.20
N ARG A 162 -2.64 3.89 17.04
CA ARG A 162 -1.27 3.42 16.77
C ARG A 162 -1.00 3.23 15.29
N THR A 163 0.27 3.29 14.92
CA THR A 163 0.73 2.99 13.56
C THR A 163 1.20 1.54 13.46
N VAL A 164 0.82 0.85 12.38
CA VAL A 164 1.26 -0.51 12.08
C VAL A 164 1.86 -0.59 10.68
N ALA A 165 2.96 -1.33 10.56
CA ALA A 165 3.57 -1.62 9.27
C ALA A 165 2.84 -2.80 8.62
N VAL A 166 2.26 -2.60 7.45
CA VAL A 166 1.52 -3.63 6.70
C VAL A 166 2.34 -4.01 5.46
N ALA A 167 2.77 -5.26 5.41
CA ALA A 167 3.48 -5.81 4.26
C ALA A 167 2.49 -6.32 3.20
N GLY A 168 2.91 -6.27 1.94
CA GLY A 168 2.26 -6.99 0.84
C GLY A 168 2.50 -8.49 0.90
N GLN A 169 1.94 -9.19 -0.09
CA GLN A 169 2.24 -10.60 -0.30
C GLN A 169 3.71 -10.79 -0.70
N PRO A 170 4.32 -11.98 -0.47
CA PRO A 170 5.65 -12.27 -0.98
C PRO A 170 5.71 -12.07 -2.51
N GLY A 171 6.66 -11.25 -2.98
CA GLY A 171 6.80 -10.90 -4.41
C GLY A 171 5.88 -9.77 -4.87
N ASP A 172 5.19 -9.08 -3.96
CA ASP A 172 4.35 -7.94 -4.26
C ASP A 172 5.17 -6.65 -4.42
N ASP A 173 5.49 -6.33 -5.68
CA ASP A 173 6.25 -5.15 -6.07
C ASP A 173 5.36 -3.97 -6.50
N GLN A 174 4.04 -4.02 -6.27
CA GLN A 174 3.07 -3.02 -6.78
C GLN A 174 3.39 -1.58 -6.34
N LEU A 175 3.80 -1.38 -5.08
CA LEU A 175 4.22 -0.05 -4.60
C LEU A 175 5.52 0.42 -5.24
N ILE A 176 6.46 -0.50 -5.44
CA ILE A 176 7.74 -0.17 -6.09
C ILE A 176 7.46 0.20 -7.55
N TRP A 177 6.54 -0.51 -8.20
CA TRP A 177 6.11 -0.22 -9.56
C TRP A 177 5.37 1.12 -9.67
N ALA A 178 4.46 1.42 -8.73
CA ALA A 178 3.78 2.71 -8.64
C ALA A 178 4.78 3.86 -8.46
N TRP A 179 5.75 3.68 -7.56
CA TRP A 179 6.81 4.66 -7.32
C TRP A 179 7.70 4.86 -8.54
N GLN A 180 8.18 3.77 -9.14
CA GLN A 180 8.99 3.81 -10.37
C GLN A 180 8.24 4.53 -11.47
N THR A 181 6.96 4.19 -11.69
CA THR A 181 6.15 4.85 -12.70
C THR A 181 6.02 6.34 -12.40
N GLY A 182 5.74 6.72 -11.15
CA GLY A 182 5.65 8.12 -10.72
C GLY A 182 6.98 8.91 -10.72
N CYS A 183 8.12 8.22 -10.71
CA CYS A 183 9.44 8.85 -10.70
C CYS A 183 10.13 8.87 -12.05
N ASP A 184 9.93 7.83 -12.86
CA ASP A 184 10.21 7.87 -14.29
C ASP A 184 9.26 8.87 -14.97
N THR A 185 8.14 9.25 -14.34
CA THR A 185 7.31 10.39 -14.78
C THR A 185 7.87 11.77 -14.43
N ALA A 186 9.10 11.92 -13.91
CA ALA A 186 9.81 13.20 -14.06
C ALA A 186 9.96 13.62 -15.54
N GLY A 187 9.69 12.70 -16.49
CA GLY A 187 9.38 13.00 -17.90
C GLY A 187 8.01 12.50 -18.41
N GLY A 188 7.07 12.09 -17.55
CA GLY A 188 5.87 11.33 -17.92
C GLY A 188 6.20 10.01 -18.65
N THR A 189 5.20 9.23 -19.05
CA THR A 189 5.36 8.45 -20.30
C THR A 189 5.24 9.37 -21.52
N GLY A 190 5.07 10.67 -21.29
CA GLY A 190 4.70 11.69 -22.26
C GLY A 190 3.27 11.56 -22.74
N VAL A 191 2.68 10.38 -22.90
CA VAL A 191 1.43 10.26 -23.68
C VAL A 191 0.18 10.12 -22.84
N PHE A 192 -0.85 10.88 -23.20
CA PHE A 192 -2.16 10.88 -22.56
C PHE A 192 -3.29 10.79 -23.59
N ILE A 193 -4.34 10.02 -23.29
CA ILE A 193 -5.58 10.01 -24.09
C ILE A 193 -6.60 10.93 -23.42
N GLY A 194 -7.00 11.99 -24.12
CA GLY A 194 -8.01 12.95 -23.67
C GLY A 194 -9.45 12.50 -23.93
N ASP A 195 -10.40 13.41 -23.69
CA ASP A 195 -11.84 13.17 -23.90
C ASP A 195 -12.13 12.71 -25.33
N THR A 196 -12.71 11.53 -25.44
CA THR A 196 -12.97 10.88 -26.72
C THR A 196 -14.24 11.39 -27.36
N ARG A 197 -14.33 11.23 -28.69
CA ARG A 197 -15.54 11.60 -29.44
C ARG A 197 -15.87 10.58 -30.52
N THR A 198 -17.06 9.99 -30.44
CA THR A 198 -17.62 9.16 -31.51
C THR A 198 -18.04 10.02 -32.70
N ILE A 199 -17.49 9.73 -33.89
CA ILE A 199 -17.89 10.37 -35.16
C ILE A 199 -19.11 9.67 -35.74
N SER A 200 -19.08 8.34 -35.78
CA SER A 200 -20.12 7.51 -36.38
C SER A 200 -20.11 6.12 -35.77
N ALA A 201 -21.26 5.48 -35.67
CA ALA A 201 -21.33 4.09 -35.26
C ALA A 201 -22.54 3.40 -35.91
N ASP A 202 -22.31 2.20 -36.43
CA ASP A 202 -23.34 1.32 -36.98
C ASP A 202 -23.01 -0.14 -36.65
N ALA A 203 -23.59 -1.12 -37.36
CA ALA A 203 -23.35 -2.54 -37.12
C ALA A 203 -22.01 -3.04 -37.68
N SER A 204 -21.32 -2.24 -38.52
CA SER A 204 -20.00 -2.56 -39.05
C SER A 204 -18.86 -2.10 -38.15
N GLY A 205 -19.11 -1.12 -37.26
CA GLY A 205 -18.14 -0.64 -36.29
C GLY A 205 -18.48 0.73 -35.71
N ALA A 206 -17.66 1.20 -34.78
CA ALA A 206 -17.69 2.56 -34.23
C ALA A 206 -16.39 3.30 -34.54
N ARG A 207 -16.52 4.50 -35.09
CA ARG A 207 -15.41 5.40 -35.38
C ARG A 207 -15.29 6.43 -34.26
N ILE A 208 -14.19 6.38 -33.53
CA ILE A 208 -13.96 7.18 -32.32
C ILE A 208 -12.64 7.93 -32.48
N VAL A 209 -12.65 9.23 -32.18
CA VAL A 209 -11.43 10.04 -32.15
C VAL A 209 -10.87 10.04 -30.73
N LEU A 210 -9.58 9.71 -30.64
CA LEU A 210 -8.79 9.74 -29.41
C LEU A 210 -7.81 10.93 -29.51
N PRO A 211 -7.96 11.98 -28.68
CA PRO A 211 -6.95 13.01 -28.55
C PRO A 211 -5.73 12.44 -27.84
N VAL A 212 -4.59 12.43 -28.50
CA VAL A 212 -3.32 11.95 -27.94
C VAL A 212 -2.45 13.17 -27.62
N THR A 213 -2.18 13.40 -26.34
CA THR A 213 -1.38 14.53 -25.87
C THR A 213 -0.01 14.05 -25.45
N ASN A 214 1.04 14.76 -25.86
CA ASN A 214 2.38 14.62 -25.31
C ASN A 214 2.59 15.67 -24.20
N GLY A 215 2.72 15.26 -22.96
CA GLY A 215 3.11 16.11 -21.83
C GLY A 215 4.55 15.91 -21.35
N ALA A 216 5.41 15.23 -22.13
CA ALA A 216 6.85 15.29 -21.94
C ALA A 216 7.44 16.59 -22.51
N ASP A 217 8.66 16.91 -22.10
CA ASP A 217 9.42 18.08 -22.59
C ASP A 217 10.10 17.84 -23.95
N GLU A 218 10.09 16.60 -24.43
CA GLU A 218 10.66 16.17 -25.71
C GLU A 218 9.57 15.61 -26.64
N PRO A 219 9.73 15.72 -27.97
CA PRO A 219 8.82 15.09 -28.92
C PRO A 219 8.86 13.56 -28.79
N LEU A 220 7.74 12.93 -29.13
CA LEU A 220 7.63 11.47 -29.16
C LEU A 220 6.91 11.01 -30.42
N THR A 221 7.13 9.74 -30.79
CA THR A 221 6.42 9.10 -31.89
C THR A 221 5.52 8.01 -31.34
N VAL A 222 4.21 8.14 -31.55
CA VAL A 222 3.27 7.05 -31.30
C VAL A 222 3.32 6.10 -32.48
N THR A 223 3.84 4.89 -32.27
CA THR A 223 4.09 3.94 -33.33
C THR A 223 2.91 3.01 -33.57
N THR A 224 2.24 2.58 -32.48
CA THR A 224 1.14 1.62 -32.53
C THR A 224 0.14 1.92 -31.42
N MET A 225 -1.16 1.89 -31.71
CA MET A 225 -2.23 1.92 -30.72
C MET A 225 -3.15 0.72 -30.92
N GLU A 226 -3.42 -0.01 -29.85
CA GLU A 226 -4.18 -1.26 -29.86
C GLU A 226 -5.17 -1.29 -28.70
N THR A 227 -6.35 -1.87 -28.89
CA THR A 227 -7.26 -2.09 -27.77
C THR A 227 -6.86 -3.33 -27.00
N THR A 228 -6.98 -3.25 -25.68
CA THR A 228 -6.91 -4.40 -24.76
C THR A 228 -8.28 -4.78 -24.22
N THR A 229 -9.36 -4.14 -24.71
CA THR A 229 -10.75 -4.39 -24.33
C THR A 229 -11.21 -5.76 -24.85
N PRO A 230 -11.66 -6.69 -23.98
CA PRO A 230 -12.11 -8.01 -24.41
C PRO A 230 -13.26 -7.98 -25.41
N GLY A 231 -13.15 -8.78 -26.47
CA GLY A 231 -14.20 -8.93 -27.50
C GLY A 231 -14.24 -7.83 -28.55
N PHE A 232 -13.29 -6.90 -28.54
CA PHE A 232 -13.16 -5.86 -29.55
C PHE A 232 -11.83 -5.94 -30.28
N ALA A 233 -11.81 -5.44 -31.51
CA ALA A 233 -10.59 -5.08 -32.23
C ALA A 233 -10.66 -3.59 -32.59
N MET A 234 -9.49 -2.95 -32.57
CA MET A 234 -9.32 -1.54 -32.90
C MET A 234 -8.27 -1.40 -34.00
N THR A 235 -8.58 -0.63 -35.03
CA THR A 235 -7.62 -0.14 -36.02
C THR A 235 -7.47 1.36 -35.90
N THR A 236 -6.29 1.88 -36.21
CA THR A 236 -5.94 3.28 -35.91
C THR A 236 -5.33 3.96 -37.14
N ASP A 237 -5.74 5.19 -37.43
CA ASP A 237 -5.26 6.01 -38.54
C ASP A 237 -5.20 7.51 -38.11
N PRO A 238 -4.10 8.23 -38.34
CA PRO A 238 -2.80 7.78 -38.86
C PRO A 238 -1.91 7.20 -37.77
N LEU A 239 -1.11 6.17 -38.13
CA LEU A 239 0.06 5.72 -37.37
C LEU A 239 1.19 5.28 -38.33
N PRO A 240 2.48 5.52 -37.98
CA PRO A 240 2.95 6.25 -36.81
C PRO A 240 2.63 7.75 -36.88
N VAL A 241 2.58 8.42 -35.72
CA VAL A 241 2.36 9.88 -35.62
C VAL A 241 3.33 10.52 -34.64
N ASP A 242 3.94 11.62 -35.05
CA ASP A 242 4.82 12.43 -34.20
C ASP A 242 3.99 13.44 -33.40
N VAL A 243 4.28 13.55 -32.11
CA VAL A 243 3.59 14.43 -31.17
C VAL A 243 4.64 15.29 -30.47
N GLU A 244 4.67 16.56 -30.83
CA GLU A 244 5.56 17.56 -30.21
C GLU A 244 5.30 17.70 -28.71
N ALA A 245 6.32 18.11 -27.95
CA ALA A 245 6.20 18.41 -26.53
C ALA A 245 5.04 19.40 -26.24
N GLY A 246 4.16 19.03 -25.33
CA GLY A 246 2.96 19.81 -24.96
C GLY A 246 1.82 19.80 -26.00
N ALA A 247 1.96 19.12 -27.14
CA ALA A 247 0.97 19.13 -28.21
C ALA A 247 -0.06 18.00 -28.06
N THR A 248 -1.23 18.21 -28.68
CA THR A 248 -2.28 17.19 -28.82
C THR A 248 -2.56 16.93 -30.29
N VAL A 249 -2.53 15.66 -30.69
CA VAL A 249 -2.94 15.19 -32.01
C VAL A 249 -4.26 14.42 -31.91
N GLN A 250 -5.07 14.45 -32.97
CA GLN A 250 -6.33 13.71 -33.02
C GLN A 250 -6.09 12.43 -33.81
N VAL A 251 -6.27 11.28 -33.17
CA VAL A 251 -6.09 9.98 -33.81
C VAL A 251 -7.44 9.33 -34.02
N GLU A 252 -7.76 8.96 -35.25
CA GLU A 252 -9.02 8.29 -35.58
C GLU A 252 -8.87 6.78 -35.37
N THR A 253 -9.83 6.18 -34.68
CA THR A 253 -9.87 4.74 -34.42
C THR A 253 -11.18 4.17 -34.93
N VAL A 254 -11.13 2.93 -35.42
CA VAL A 254 -12.30 2.14 -35.79
C VAL A 254 -12.33 0.89 -34.93
N TRP A 255 -13.43 0.75 -34.20
CA TRP A 255 -13.70 -0.33 -33.26
C TRP A 255 -14.70 -1.30 -33.86
N THR A 256 -14.43 -2.59 -33.72
CA THR A 256 -15.26 -3.68 -34.23
C THR A 256 -15.40 -4.75 -33.16
N VAL A 257 -16.53 -5.45 -33.14
CA VAL A 257 -16.74 -6.59 -32.23
C VAL A 257 -16.17 -7.85 -32.89
N THR A 258 -15.32 -8.56 -32.16
CA THR A 258 -14.68 -9.81 -32.62
C THR A 258 -15.21 -11.04 -31.90
N ASP A 259 -15.69 -10.88 -30.66
CA ASP A 259 -16.26 -11.96 -29.87
C ASP A 259 -17.38 -11.41 -28.98
N CYS A 260 -18.61 -11.85 -29.25
CA CYS A 260 -19.81 -11.39 -28.53
C CYS A 260 -19.87 -11.84 -27.07
N GLU A 261 -19.33 -13.00 -26.72
CA GLU A 261 -19.33 -13.47 -25.33
C GLU A 261 -18.34 -12.65 -24.50
N ALA A 262 -17.17 -12.36 -25.05
CA ALA A 262 -16.19 -11.49 -24.40
C ALA A 262 -16.69 -10.03 -24.33
N ALA A 263 -17.28 -9.51 -25.42
CA ALA A 263 -17.84 -8.17 -25.48
C ALA A 263 -19.12 -7.99 -24.63
N ALA A 264 -19.73 -9.07 -24.12
CA ALA A 264 -20.81 -8.99 -23.14
C ALA A 264 -20.30 -8.90 -21.69
N ARG A 265 -19.02 -9.20 -21.45
CA ARG A 265 -18.42 -9.30 -20.11
C ARG A 265 -17.38 -8.24 -19.80
N PHE A 266 -16.98 -7.42 -20.78
CA PHE A 266 -16.03 -6.33 -20.51
C PHE A 266 -16.61 -5.33 -19.51
N ALA A 267 -15.79 -4.89 -18.57
CA ALA A 267 -16.15 -3.89 -17.56
C ALA A 267 -15.45 -2.55 -17.79
N GLU A 268 -14.36 -2.56 -18.55
CA GLU A 268 -13.48 -1.42 -18.78
C GLU A 268 -13.05 -1.39 -20.25
N ALA A 269 -12.88 -0.19 -20.79
CA ALA A 269 -12.31 0.02 -22.10
C ALA A 269 -10.88 0.55 -21.96
N THR A 270 -9.92 -0.13 -22.56
CA THR A 270 -8.50 0.20 -22.45
C THR A 270 -7.81 0.20 -23.80
N VAL A 271 -6.85 1.11 -23.98
CA VAL A 271 -5.98 1.19 -25.15
C VAL A 271 -4.53 1.17 -24.70
N ALA A 272 -3.75 0.30 -25.33
CA ALA A 272 -2.31 0.28 -25.23
C ALA A 272 -1.69 1.13 -26.35
N VAL A 273 -0.82 2.05 -25.98
CA VAL A 273 -0.07 2.96 -26.84
C VAL A 273 1.40 2.57 -26.77
N ASN A 274 2.02 2.30 -27.91
CA ASN A 274 3.45 2.08 -28.03
C ASN A 274 4.09 3.39 -28.53
N ILE A 275 5.10 3.82 -27.80
CA ILE A 275 5.75 5.12 -27.94
C ILE A 275 7.22 4.85 -28.20
N HIS A 276 7.78 5.51 -29.19
CA HIS A 276 9.20 5.53 -29.46
C HIS A 276 9.74 6.92 -29.12
N ASN A 277 10.83 6.96 -28.36
CA ASN A 277 11.70 8.13 -28.23
C ASN A 277 13.16 7.73 -28.53
N GLU A 278 14.07 8.69 -28.64
CA GLU A 278 15.48 8.41 -29.02
C GLU A 278 16.20 7.44 -28.06
N SER A 279 15.67 7.24 -26.86
CA SER A 279 16.28 6.44 -25.80
C SER A 279 15.61 5.08 -25.55
N MET A 280 14.33 4.91 -25.91
CA MET A 280 13.51 3.76 -25.50
C MET A 280 12.23 3.58 -26.31
N ASP A 281 11.79 2.32 -26.42
CA ASP A 281 10.41 1.95 -26.78
C ASP A 281 9.62 1.64 -25.51
N THR A 282 8.49 2.32 -25.32
CA THR A 282 7.63 2.18 -24.13
C THR A 282 6.21 1.81 -24.54
N ARG A 283 5.57 0.90 -23.79
CA ARG A 283 4.15 0.57 -23.96
C ARG A 283 3.36 1.01 -22.73
N VAL A 284 2.33 1.82 -22.93
CA VAL A 284 1.48 2.38 -21.88
C VAL A 284 0.04 1.96 -22.13
N SER A 285 -0.65 1.47 -21.11
CA SER A 285 -2.08 1.17 -21.20
C SER A 285 -2.87 2.24 -20.47
N GLN A 286 -3.86 2.83 -21.13
CA GLN A 286 -4.71 3.87 -20.57
C GLN A 286 -6.18 3.44 -20.62
N PRO A 287 -6.93 3.61 -19.52
CA PRO A 287 -8.37 3.49 -19.56
C PRO A 287 -8.97 4.61 -20.42
N LEU A 288 -10.02 4.28 -21.15
CA LEU A 288 -10.81 5.25 -21.89
C LEU A 288 -11.96 5.76 -21.03
N ASP A 289 -12.48 6.93 -21.39
CA ASP A 289 -13.58 7.55 -20.67
C ASP A 289 -14.89 6.74 -20.77
N ASN A 290 -15.86 7.16 -19.94
CA ASN A 290 -17.21 6.58 -19.93
C ASN A 290 -17.94 6.77 -21.27
N THR A 291 -17.61 7.80 -22.05
CA THR A 291 -18.23 8.05 -23.35
C THR A 291 -17.90 6.93 -24.33
N THR A 292 -16.63 6.53 -24.40
CA THR A 292 -16.20 5.39 -25.20
C THR A 292 -16.80 4.10 -24.66
N LEU A 293 -16.78 3.87 -23.35
CA LEU A 293 -17.36 2.66 -22.76
C LEU A 293 -18.83 2.48 -23.17
N ILE A 294 -19.64 3.53 -23.05
CA ILE A 294 -21.05 3.52 -23.46
C ILE A 294 -21.21 3.19 -24.94
N GLU A 295 -20.35 3.75 -25.81
CA GLU A 295 -20.45 3.47 -27.24
C GLU A 295 -20.04 2.04 -27.59
N LEU A 296 -19.03 1.47 -26.92
CA LEU A 296 -18.65 0.07 -27.09
C LEU A 296 -19.77 -0.88 -26.62
N VAL A 297 -20.48 -0.56 -25.54
CA VAL A 297 -21.67 -1.31 -25.10
C VAL A 297 -22.78 -1.24 -26.16
N ARG A 298 -23.02 -0.05 -26.73
CA ARG A 298 -24.02 0.10 -27.80
C ARG A 298 -23.64 -0.67 -29.06
N LEU A 299 -22.35 -0.68 -29.39
CA LEU A 299 -21.83 -1.42 -30.53
C LEU A 299 -21.98 -2.94 -30.30
N SER A 300 -21.65 -3.46 -29.11
CA SER A 300 -21.82 -4.88 -28.81
C SER A 300 -23.28 -5.32 -28.91
N VAL A 301 -24.21 -4.55 -28.34
CA VAL A 301 -25.66 -4.81 -28.48
C VAL A 301 -26.08 -4.82 -29.96
N ARG A 302 -25.63 -3.84 -30.74
CA ARG A 302 -26.02 -3.70 -32.15
C ARG A 302 -25.50 -4.85 -33.03
N VAL A 303 -24.35 -5.44 -32.69
CA VAL A 303 -23.72 -6.51 -33.48
C VAL A 303 -24.11 -7.90 -32.98
N CYS A 304 -24.29 -8.07 -31.67
CA CYS A 304 -24.44 -9.38 -31.05
C CYS A 304 -25.89 -9.79 -30.77
N GLU A 305 -26.83 -8.85 -30.72
CA GLU A 305 -28.26 -9.12 -30.54
C GLU A 305 -29.06 -9.15 -31.85
N THR A 306 -28.39 -9.07 -33.00
CA THR A 306 -28.97 -9.29 -34.34
C THR A 306 -28.91 -10.74 -34.77
#